data_AF-A0A2P6VYK1-F1
#
_entry.id   AF-A0A2P6VYK1-F1
#
_cell.length_a   1.000
_cell.length_b   1.000
_cell.length_c   1.000
_cell.angle_alpha   90.00
_cell.angle_beta   90.00
_cell.angle_gamma   90.00
#
_symmetry.space_group_name_H-M   'P 1'
#
loop_
_entity.id
_entity.type
_entity.pdbx_description
1 polymer ?
#
loop_
_entity_poly.entity_id
_entity_poly.type
_entity_poly.pdbx_seq_one_letter_code
_entity_poly.pdbx_strand_id
1 'polypeptide(L)'
;MRASLKVFPTPINPALSPGGRRDRERFPGGRVFPIVDETARRLRNETDRWADRLDDALADADAEDEQGRSFLENAEAYRSDADHFEAEDDPVRSFEAVIWAWAWLEIGARIGAIDWAYPEDGFED
;
A
#
# COMPACT_ATOMS: atom_id res chain seq x y z
N MET A 1 -25.52 23.83 -10.91
CA MET A 1 -25.13 23.82 -9.49
C MET A 1 -23.77 23.14 -9.40
N ARG A 2 -22.70 23.87 -9.04
CA ARG A 2 -21.35 23.31 -8.92
C ARG A 2 -21.17 22.80 -7.50
N ALA A 3 -21.03 21.50 -7.31
CA ALA A 3 -20.50 20.96 -6.07
C ALA A 3 -18.98 21.19 -6.11
N SER A 4 -18.46 22.06 -5.25
CA SER A 4 -17.02 22.11 -4.98
C SER A 4 -16.64 20.80 -4.29
N LEU A 5 -16.06 19.86 -5.04
CA LEU A 5 -15.31 18.78 -4.43
C LEU A 5 -14.05 19.39 -3.81
N LYS A 6 -14.00 19.38 -2.49
CA LYS A 6 -12.76 19.61 -1.75
C LYS A 6 -11.89 18.39 -2.02
N VAL A 7 -10.78 18.58 -2.72
CA VAL A 7 -9.63 17.67 -2.66
C VAL A 7 -9.32 17.50 -1.18
N PHE A 8 -9.61 16.33 -0.62
CA PHE A 8 -9.12 16.00 0.71
C PHE A 8 -7.64 15.69 0.50
N PRO A 9 -6.70 16.47 1.05
CA PRO A 9 -5.35 15.94 1.20
C PRO A 9 -5.52 14.69 2.03
N THR A 10 -5.18 13.52 1.50
CA THR A 10 -5.04 12.31 2.31
C THR A 10 -4.06 12.72 3.40
N PRO A 11 -4.54 12.92 4.65
CA PRO A 11 -3.62 13.30 5.70
C PRO A 11 -2.67 12.12 5.80
N ILE A 12 -1.36 12.39 5.92
CA ILE A 12 -0.44 11.46 6.57
C ILE A 12 -1.24 10.92 7.75
N ASN A 13 -1.64 9.65 7.72
CA ASN A 13 -2.48 9.12 8.77
C ASN A 13 -1.72 9.43 10.07
N PRO A 14 -2.23 10.29 10.97
CA PRO A 14 -1.44 10.71 12.12
C PRO A 14 -1.20 9.54 13.09
N ALA A 15 -1.86 8.40 12.90
CA ALA A 15 -1.51 7.12 13.52
C ALA A 15 -0.20 6.48 12.99
N LEU A 16 0.33 6.98 11.86
CA LEU A 16 1.52 6.50 11.17
C LEU A 16 2.72 7.48 11.24
N SER A 17 2.62 8.59 11.98
CA SER A 17 3.78 9.47 12.27
C SER A 17 4.52 9.08 13.57
N PRO A 18 5.83 9.39 13.69
CA PRO A 18 6.79 8.61 14.48
C PRO A 18 6.70 8.91 15.98
N GLY A 19 5.78 8.23 16.65
CA GLY A 19 5.49 8.42 18.07
C GLY A 19 5.49 7.11 18.84
N GLY A 20 6.61 6.38 18.81
CA GLY A 20 6.78 5.23 19.69
C GLY A 20 7.86 4.28 19.20
N ARG A 21 9.13 4.68 19.33
CA ARG A 21 10.13 3.67 19.70
C ARG A 21 9.61 3.03 20.98
N ARG A 22 8.93 1.88 20.87
CA ARG A 22 8.87 0.97 21.99
C ARG A 22 10.32 0.56 22.17
N ASP A 23 10.97 1.21 23.13
CA ASP A 23 12.19 0.70 23.71
C ASP A 23 12.01 -0.80 23.80
N ARG A 24 12.89 -1.53 23.10
CA ARG A 24 12.96 -2.97 23.21
C ARG A 24 13.35 -3.23 24.65
N GLU A 25 12.39 -3.21 25.58
CA GLU A 25 12.53 -3.76 26.89
C GLU A 25 12.90 -5.21 26.65
N ARG A 26 14.20 -5.45 26.82
CA ARG A 26 14.81 -6.75 26.70
C ARG A 26 14.15 -7.60 27.77
N PHE A 27 13.12 -8.36 27.39
CA PHE A 27 12.42 -9.24 28.31
C PHE A 27 13.48 -10.11 29.03
N PRO A 28 13.52 -10.12 30.37
CA PRO A 28 14.48 -10.92 31.10
C PRO A 28 14.16 -12.40 30.81
N GLY A 29 15.01 -13.03 29.98
CA GLY A 29 14.80 -14.41 29.54
C GLY A 29 15.31 -14.76 28.14
N GLY A 30 15.79 -13.79 27.34
CA GLY A 30 16.62 -14.07 26.15
C GLY A 30 15.97 -14.97 25.08
N ARG A 31 14.65 -15.14 25.08
CA ARG A 31 13.95 -15.84 23.99
C ARG A 31 13.80 -14.87 22.83
N VAL A 32 14.72 -14.98 21.87
CA VAL A 32 14.44 -14.58 20.49
C VAL A 32 13.40 -15.58 20.00
N PHE A 33 12.17 -15.12 19.71
CA PHE A 33 11.16 -15.99 19.12
C PHE A 33 11.46 -16.13 17.62
N PRO A 34 11.87 -17.30 17.11
CA PRO A 34 12.20 -17.47 15.68
C PRO A 34 10.99 -17.31 14.75
N ILE A 35 9.77 -17.29 15.30
CA ILE A 35 8.50 -17.26 14.55
C ILE A 35 8.21 -15.87 13.93
N VAL A 36 8.71 -14.78 14.53
CA VAL A 36 8.55 -13.43 13.96
C VAL A 36 9.39 -13.24 12.69
N ASP A 37 10.52 -13.94 12.58
CA ASP A 37 11.45 -13.80 11.45
C ASP A 37 10.91 -14.45 10.18
N GLU A 38 10.32 -15.66 10.29
CA GLU A 38 9.69 -16.31 9.13
C GLU A 38 8.46 -15.54 8.65
N THR A 39 7.64 -15.04 9.57
CA THR A 39 6.46 -14.22 9.21
C THR A 39 6.88 -12.92 8.53
N ALA A 40 7.87 -12.22 9.08
CA ALA A 40 8.42 -11.01 8.47
C ALA A 40 8.98 -11.29 7.08
N ARG A 41 9.73 -12.39 6.90
CA ARG A 41 10.25 -12.81 5.60
C ARG A 41 9.14 -13.09 4.59
N ARG A 42 8.07 -13.78 5.01
CA ARG A 42 6.91 -14.04 4.16
C ARG A 42 6.21 -12.74 3.77
N LEU A 43 6.05 -11.80 4.70
CA LEU A 43 5.48 -10.50 4.40
C LEU A 43 6.31 -9.73 3.37
N ARG A 44 7.64 -9.65 3.54
CA ARG A 44 8.52 -9.02 2.54
C ARG A 44 8.36 -9.64 1.16
N ASN A 45 8.40 -10.98 1.08
CA ASN A 45 8.21 -11.68 -0.18
C ASN A 45 6.86 -11.37 -0.85
N GLU A 46 5.77 -11.32 -0.06
CA GLU A 46 4.46 -10.96 -0.60
C GLU A 46 4.39 -9.47 -0.96
N THR A 47 4.97 -8.58 -0.16
CA THR A 47 5.09 -7.15 -0.47
C THR A 47 5.77 -6.95 -1.81
N ASP A 48 6.97 -7.51 -2.02
CA ASP A 48 7.74 -7.38 -3.26
C ASP A 48 6.91 -7.87 -4.45
N ARG A 49 6.33 -9.06 -4.31
CA ARG A 49 5.51 -9.70 -5.34
C ARG A 49 4.30 -8.86 -5.75
N TRP A 50 3.59 -8.31 -4.78
CA TRP A 50 2.39 -7.52 -5.05
C TRP A 50 2.71 -6.08 -5.42
N ALA A 51 3.86 -5.54 -5.01
CA ALA A 51 4.37 -4.25 -5.43
C ALA A 51 4.79 -4.26 -6.90
N ASP A 52 5.53 -5.29 -7.34
CA ASP A 52 5.94 -5.43 -8.75
C ASP A 52 4.71 -5.48 -9.67
N ARG A 53 3.71 -6.29 -9.31
CA ARG A 53 2.45 -6.39 -10.07
C ARG A 53 1.65 -5.10 -10.06
N LEU A 54 1.69 -4.36 -8.96
CA LEU A 54 1.01 -3.08 -8.83
C LEU A 54 1.67 -2.03 -9.70
N ASP A 55 3.00 -2.03 -9.80
CA ASP A 55 3.75 -1.10 -10.63
C ASP A 55 3.39 -1.30 -12.12
N ASP A 56 3.29 -2.55 -12.57
CA ASP A 56 2.79 -2.88 -13.92
C ASP A 56 1.33 -2.41 -14.10
N ALA A 57 0.47 -2.69 -13.12
CA ALA A 57 -0.94 -2.33 -13.18
C ALA A 57 -1.18 -0.81 -13.20
N LEU A 58 -0.42 -0.04 -12.40
CA LEU A 58 -0.47 1.42 -12.38
C LEU A 58 0.07 2.03 -13.68
N ALA A 59 1.06 1.40 -14.31
CA ALA A 59 1.58 1.85 -15.61
C ALA A 59 0.55 1.69 -16.74
N ASP A 60 -0.33 0.69 -16.64
CA ASP A 60 -1.39 0.42 -17.62
C ASP A 60 -2.71 1.16 -17.32
N ALA A 61 -2.87 1.74 -16.12
CA ALA A 61 -4.10 2.39 -15.70
C ALA A 61 -4.20 3.85 -16.18
N ASP A 62 -5.38 4.26 -16.67
CA ASP A 62 -5.63 5.64 -17.11
C ASP A 62 -6.85 6.26 -16.39
N ALA A 63 -6.93 7.59 -16.38
CA ALA A 63 -8.04 8.32 -15.77
C ALA A 63 -8.40 9.57 -16.60
N GLU A 64 -9.64 9.62 -17.07
CA GLU A 64 -10.13 10.72 -17.91
C GLU A 64 -10.40 12.00 -17.10
N ASP A 65 -10.91 11.87 -15.86
CA ASP A 65 -11.39 12.99 -15.05
C ASP A 65 -10.57 13.22 -13.75
N GLU A 66 -10.89 14.29 -13.02
CA GLU A 66 -10.18 14.66 -11.79
C GLU A 66 -10.40 13.63 -10.67
N GLN A 67 -11.55 12.95 -10.68
CA GLN A 67 -11.84 11.91 -9.70
C GLN A 67 -10.95 10.70 -9.92
N GLY A 68 -10.86 10.18 -11.14
CA GLY A 68 -9.97 9.07 -11.48
C GLY A 68 -8.50 9.37 -11.19
N ARG A 69 -8.03 10.58 -11.53
CA ARG A 69 -6.66 11.03 -11.21
C ARG A 69 -6.40 11.00 -9.71
N SER A 70 -7.37 11.44 -8.90
CA SER A 70 -7.24 11.37 -7.43
C SER A 70 -7.19 9.93 -6.90
N PHE A 71 -7.82 8.96 -7.56
CA PHE A 71 -7.67 7.54 -7.19
C PHE A 71 -6.26 7.03 -7.52
N LEU A 72 -5.74 7.32 -8.72
CA LEU A 72 -4.37 6.94 -9.12
C LEU A 72 -3.31 7.60 -8.22
N GLU A 73 -3.44 8.89 -7.94
CA GLU A 73 -2.55 9.61 -7.01
C GLU A 73 -2.53 8.96 -5.61
N ASN A 74 -3.68 8.53 -5.10
CA ASN A 74 -3.72 7.82 -3.82
C ASN A 74 -3.06 6.44 -3.90
N ALA A 75 -3.28 5.70 -4.99
CA ALA A 75 -2.63 4.40 -5.18
C ALA A 75 -1.10 4.53 -5.24
N GLU A 76 -0.59 5.50 -6.01
CA GLU A 76 0.84 5.84 -6.09
C GLU A 76 1.41 6.30 -4.73
N ALA A 77 0.65 7.10 -3.97
CA ALA A 77 1.07 7.53 -2.64
C ALA A 77 1.25 6.34 -1.69
N TYR A 78 0.30 5.41 -1.64
CA TYR A 78 0.41 4.20 -0.84
C TYR A 78 1.52 3.27 -1.34
N ARG A 79 1.78 3.21 -2.65
CA ARG A 79 2.91 2.49 -3.21
C ARG A 79 4.26 3.06 -2.73
N SER A 80 4.37 4.40 -2.66
CA SER A 80 5.54 5.08 -2.11
C SER A 80 5.68 4.88 -0.60
N ASP A 81 4.57 4.80 0.14
CA ASP A 81 4.58 4.50 1.59
C ASP A 81 5.10 3.08 1.85
N ALA A 82 4.80 2.12 0.97
CA ALA A 82 5.33 0.76 1.08
C ALA A 82 6.86 0.73 1.04
N ASP A 83 7.49 1.47 0.13
CA ASP A 83 8.95 1.62 0.04
C ASP A 83 9.53 2.26 1.30
N HIS A 84 8.83 3.28 1.82
CA HIS A 84 9.24 3.94 3.06
C HIS A 84 9.25 2.98 4.25
N PHE A 85 8.17 2.20 4.45
CA PHE A 85 8.10 1.24 5.54
C PHE A 85 9.05 0.05 5.38
N GLU A 86 9.33 -0.35 4.14
CA GLU A 86 10.33 -1.38 3.86
C GLU A 86 11.73 -0.90 4.28
N ALA A 87 12.08 0.34 3.95
CA ALA A 87 13.34 0.96 4.37
C ALA A 87 13.45 1.15 5.89
N GLU A 88 12.33 1.21 6.62
CA GLU A 88 12.27 1.27 8.08
C GLU A 88 12.25 -0.12 8.75
N ASP A 89 12.36 -1.22 8.00
CA ASP A 89 12.28 -2.60 8.50
C ASP A 89 10.91 -2.93 9.15
N ASP A 90 9.81 -2.32 8.67
CA ASP A 90 8.43 -2.55 9.11
C ASP A 90 7.61 -3.33 8.05
N PRO A 91 7.75 -4.68 8.00
CA PRO A 91 7.14 -5.49 6.95
C PRO A 91 5.61 -5.56 7.05
N VAL A 92 5.02 -5.26 8.22
CA VAL A 92 3.56 -5.25 8.37
C VAL A 92 2.98 -4.02 7.69
N ARG A 93 3.55 -2.84 7.96
CA ARG A 93 3.07 -1.60 7.35
C ARG A 93 3.41 -1.51 5.87
N SER A 94 4.57 -2.04 5.46
CA SER A 94 4.92 -2.10 4.05
C SER A 94 3.91 -2.95 3.26
N PHE A 95 3.58 -4.15 3.76
CA PHE A 95 2.56 -4.99 3.16
C PHE A 95 1.16 -4.34 3.16
N GLU A 96 0.75 -3.74 4.29
CA GLU A 96 -0.53 -3.03 4.39
C GLU A 96 -0.64 -1.90 3.36
N ALA A 97 0.43 -1.13 3.15
CA ALA A 97 0.45 -0.03 2.19
C ALA A 97 0.26 -0.53 0.75
N VAL A 98 0.90 -1.64 0.35
CA VAL A 98 0.66 -2.27 -0.96
C VAL A 98 -0.81 -2.67 -1.13
N ILE A 99 -1.43 -3.27 -0.11
CA ILE A 99 -2.85 -3.65 -0.16
C ILE A 99 -3.77 -2.43 -0.30
N TRP A 100 -3.46 -1.32 0.38
CA TRP A 100 -4.23 -0.08 0.22
C TRP A 100 -4.09 0.52 -1.18
N ALA A 101 -2.90 0.47 -1.77
CA ALA A 101 -2.70 0.93 -3.13
C ALA A 101 -3.53 0.11 -4.14
N TRP A 102 -3.52 -1.22 -4.01
CA TRP A 102 -4.39 -2.11 -4.80
C TRP A 102 -5.88 -1.79 -4.62
N ALA A 103 -6.32 -1.53 -3.38
CA ALA A 103 -7.72 -1.20 -3.11
C ALA A 103 -8.17 0.08 -3.84
N TRP A 104 -7.33 1.12 -3.88
CA TRP A 104 -7.64 2.34 -4.64
C TRP A 104 -7.76 2.06 -6.14
N LEU A 105 -6.81 1.32 -6.72
CA LEU A 105 -6.84 0.95 -8.14
C LEU A 105 -8.11 0.15 -8.48
N GLU A 106 -8.36 -0.95 -7.76
CA GLU A 106 -9.48 -1.84 -8.05
C GLU A 106 -10.85 -1.19 -7.82
N ILE A 107 -11.01 -0.40 -6.75
CA ILE A 107 -12.26 0.31 -6.50
C ILE A 107 -12.49 1.35 -7.59
N GLY A 108 -11.44 2.09 -7.97
CA GLY A 108 -11.52 3.09 -9.05
C GLY A 108 -11.92 2.47 -10.38
N ALA A 109 -11.31 1.34 -10.74
CA ALA A 109 -11.68 0.59 -11.94
C ALA A 109 -13.12 0.07 -11.87
N ARG A 110 -13.51 -0.53 -10.74
CA ARG A 110 -14.85 -1.10 -10.54
C ARG A 110 -15.98 -0.08 -10.66
N ILE A 111 -15.75 1.16 -10.23
CA ILE A 111 -16.75 2.23 -10.35
C ILE A 111 -16.68 3.00 -11.67
N GLY A 112 -15.72 2.65 -12.55
CA GLY A 112 -15.50 3.31 -13.83
C GLY A 112 -14.81 4.67 -13.72
N ALA A 113 -14.10 4.95 -12.62
CA ALA A 113 -13.29 6.16 -12.46
C ALA A 113 -11.88 6.00 -13.05
N ILE A 114 -11.37 4.76 -13.09
CA ILE A 114 -10.10 4.39 -13.72
C ILE A 114 -10.43 3.46 -14.89
N ASP A 115 -9.80 3.68 -16.04
CA ASP A 115 -9.74 2.71 -17.13
C ASP A 115 -8.58 1.75 -16.87
N TRP A 116 -8.90 0.62 -16.27
CA TRP A 116 -7.98 -0.47 -16.00
C TRP A 116 -8.78 -1.77 -15.83
N ALA A 117 -8.26 -2.89 -16.31
CA ALA A 117 -8.92 -4.18 -16.20
C ALA A 117 -8.00 -5.18 -15.48
N TYR A 118 -8.57 -5.86 -14.48
CA TYR A 118 -7.88 -6.96 -13.82
C TYR A 118 -7.67 -8.10 -14.83
N PRO A 119 -6.47 -8.69 -14.94
CA PRO A 119 -6.24 -9.84 -15.82
C PRO A 119 -7.17 -11.00 -15.43
N GLU A 120 -8.04 -11.44 -16.34
CA GLU A 120 -9.04 -12.50 -16.07
C GLU A 120 -8.40 -13.83 -15.62
N ASP A 121 -7.21 -14.14 -16.15
CA ASP A 121 -6.45 -15.34 -15.79
C ASP A 121 -5.67 -15.18 -14.46
N GLY A 122 -5.78 -14.02 -13.82
CA GLY A 122 -4.99 -13.63 -12.66
C GLY A 122 -3.51 -13.45 -12.99
N PHE A 123 -2.71 -13.30 -11.94
CA PHE A 123 -1.26 -13.26 -12.06
C PHE A 123 -0.69 -14.63 -11.67
N GLU A 124 -0.10 -15.36 -12.63
CA GLU A 124 0.52 -16.67 -12.38
C GLU A 124 1.54 -16.63 -11.22
N ASP A 125 1.63 -17.73 -10.46
CA ASP A 125 2.49 -17.88 -9.28
C ASP A 125 3.97 -18.15 -9.61
#